data_AF-A0A5B7IEC2-F1
#
_entry.id   AF-A0A5B7IEC2-F1
#
_cell.length_a   1.000
_cell.length_b   1.000
_cell.length_c   1.000
_cell.angle_alpha   90.00
_cell.angle_beta   90.00
_cell.angle_gamma   90.00
#
_symmetry.space_group_name_H-M   'P 1'
#
loop_
_entity.id
_entity.type
_entity.pdbx_description
1 polymer ?
#
loop_
_entity_poly.entity_id
_entity_poly.type
_entity_poly.pdbx_seq_one_letter_code
_entity_poly.pdbx_strand_id
1 'polypeptide(L)'
;MAFDDKSGIRKQDSQTVFSAVADNDMGRTLAWNYLRTNWKKIYDYFGGKAKARIVSSATSNFNTEQQLNEVMAFKEERGEQLSAASRMVERVVEKVKNNMAWMKNNHNVIAEWLQNEGYAIKVKNV
;
A
#
# COMPACT_ATOMS: atom_id res chain seq x y z
N MET A 1 -0.44 15.77 10.18
CA MET A 1 -0.73 14.74 9.15
C MET A 1 -2.13 14.17 9.40
N ALA A 2 -2.74 13.45 8.43
CA ALA A 2 -4.19 13.17 8.41
C ALA A 2 -4.79 12.47 9.64
N PHE A 3 -4.00 11.71 10.42
CA PHE A 3 -4.45 11.02 11.64
C PHE A 3 -4.08 11.83 12.89
N ASP A 4 -4.59 13.06 12.96
CA ASP A 4 -4.35 13.98 14.07
C ASP A 4 -5.58 14.87 14.26
N ASP A 5 -6.08 14.98 15.49
CA ASP A 5 -7.27 15.79 15.78
C ASP A 5 -7.03 17.29 15.54
N LYS A 6 -5.76 17.72 15.52
CA LYS A 6 -5.36 19.11 15.21
C LYS A 6 -5.04 19.33 13.72
N SER A 7 -5.23 18.32 12.86
CA SER A 7 -4.87 18.42 11.44
C SER A 7 -5.80 19.32 10.61
N GLY A 8 -6.95 19.72 11.15
CA GLY A 8 -8.02 20.37 10.38
C GLY A 8 -8.81 19.41 9.49
N ILE A 9 -8.46 18.12 9.47
CA ILE A 9 -9.18 17.07 8.73
C ILE A 9 -10.08 16.32 9.72
N ARG A 10 -11.35 16.13 9.35
CA ARG A 10 -12.29 15.36 10.18
C ARG A 10 -11.88 13.89 10.20
N LYS A 11 -12.07 13.24 11.34
CA LYS A 11 -11.67 11.86 11.58
C LYS A 11 -12.21 10.84 10.57
N GLN A 12 -13.43 11.03 10.09
CA GLN A 12 -14.03 10.19 9.05
C GLN A 12 -13.40 10.38 7.66
N ASP A 13 -12.83 11.56 7.40
CA ASP A 13 -12.22 11.93 6.13
C ASP A 13 -10.73 11.59 6.07
N SER A 14 -10.08 11.41 7.23
CA SER A 14 -8.65 11.08 7.35
C SER A 14 -8.24 9.88 6.49
N GLN A 15 -9.09 8.86 6.40
CA GLN A 15 -8.83 7.68 5.59
C GLN A 15 -8.85 8.00 4.09
N THR A 16 -9.80 8.82 3.63
CA THR A 16 -9.92 9.24 2.24
C THR A 16 -8.73 10.08 1.81
N VAL A 17 -8.31 11.04 2.65
CA VAL A 17 -7.13 11.87 2.40
C VAL A 17 -5.87 11.01 2.32
N PHE A 18 -5.70 10.05 3.23
CA PHE A 18 -4.57 9.13 3.17
C PHE A 18 -4.55 8.29 1.89
N SER A 19 -5.70 7.73 1.49
CA SER A 19 -5.82 6.97 0.24
C SER A 19 -5.44 7.81 -0.99
N ALA A 20 -5.89 9.06 -1.06
CA ALA A 20 -5.55 9.96 -2.17
C ALA A 20 -4.03 10.18 -2.31
N VAL A 21 -3.31 10.28 -1.19
CA VAL A 21 -1.84 10.36 -1.21
C VAL A 21 -1.22 9.02 -1.61
N ALA A 22 -1.74 7.90 -1.09
CA ALA A 22 -1.22 6.57 -1.37
C ALA A 22 -1.39 6.13 -2.84
N ASP A 23 -2.42 6.63 -3.52
CA ASP A 23 -2.69 6.32 -4.93
C ASP A 23 -1.78 7.09 -5.90
N ASN A 24 -1.15 8.19 -5.44
CA ASN A 24 -0.17 8.94 -6.22
C ASN A 24 1.19 8.21 -6.27
N ASP A 25 1.86 8.17 -7.42
CA ASP A 25 3.13 7.45 -7.58
C ASP A 25 4.24 7.93 -6.65
N MET A 26 4.39 9.24 -6.44
CA MET A 26 5.36 9.78 -5.49
C MET A 26 4.85 9.69 -4.05
N GLY A 27 3.54 9.86 -3.87
CA GLY A 27 2.88 9.82 -2.56
C GLY A 27 2.82 8.42 -1.94
N ARG A 28 2.82 7.35 -2.74
CA ARG A 28 2.72 5.95 -2.31
C ARG A 28 3.82 5.56 -1.33
N THR A 29 5.07 5.82 -1.67
CA THR A 29 6.21 5.50 -0.81
C THR A 29 6.15 6.29 0.49
N LEU A 30 5.75 7.56 0.42
CA LEU A 30 5.55 8.41 1.61
C LEU A 30 4.42 7.89 2.50
N ALA A 31 3.29 7.49 1.90
CA ALA A 31 2.14 6.96 2.60
C ALA A 31 2.46 5.64 3.31
N TRP A 32 3.17 4.73 2.64
CA TRP A 32 3.61 3.47 3.23
C TRP A 32 4.59 3.68 4.38
N ASN A 33 5.61 4.52 4.18
CA ASN A 33 6.57 4.83 5.24
C ASN A 33 5.89 5.48 6.44
N TYR A 34 5.00 6.45 6.20
CA TYR A 34 4.24 7.09 7.26
C TYR A 34 3.38 6.07 8.04
N LEU A 35 2.67 5.19 7.33
CA LEU A 35 1.86 4.14 7.94
C LEU A 35 2.69 3.24 8.85
N ARG A 36 3.83 2.73 8.37
CA ARG A 36 4.70 1.83 9.15
C ARG A 36 5.29 2.50 10.38
N THR A 37 5.79 3.73 10.22
CA THR A 37 6.43 4.49 11.31
C THR A 37 5.40 4.95 12.35
N ASN A 38 4.17 5.24 11.95
CA ASN A 38 3.15 5.82 12.84
C ASN A 38 2.01 4.84 13.16
N TRP A 39 2.21 3.54 12.94
CA TRP A 39 1.15 2.53 13.06
C TRP A 39 0.40 2.63 14.39
N LYS A 40 1.11 2.71 15.52
CA LYS A 40 0.49 2.84 16.84
C LYS A 40 -0.39 4.09 16.95
N LYS A 41 0.09 5.25 16.50
CA LYS A 41 -0.69 6.50 16.48
C LYS A 41 -1.96 6.32 15.66
N ILE A 42 -1.88 5.70 14.48
CA ILE A 42 -3.01 5.47 13.58
C ILE A 42 -4.01 4.50 14.20
N TYR A 43 -3.51 3.42 14.82
CA TYR A 43 -4.33 2.41 15.49
C TYR A 43 -5.09 3.00 16.67
N ASP A 44 -4.40 3.74 17.54
CA ASP A 44 -4.98 4.43 18.68
C ASP A 44 -5.95 5.54 18.24
N TYR A 45 -5.63 6.25 17.15
CA TYR A 45 -6.51 7.25 16.55
C TYR A 45 -7.88 6.66 16.22
N PHE A 46 -7.97 5.43 15.73
CA PHE A 46 -9.24 4.75 15.45
C PHE A 46 -9.81 3.93 16.62
N GLY A 47 -9.32 4.14 17.85
CA GLY A 47 -9.83 3.49 19.06
C GLY A 47 -9.44 2.02 19.14
N GLY A 48 -8.21 1.68 18.76
CA GLY A 48 -7.70 0.31 18.80
C GLY A 48 -8.28 -0.59 17.71
N LYS A 49 -8.72 -0.01 16.59
CA LYS A 49 -9.30 -0.76 15.47
C LYS A 49 -8.48 -0.53 14.22
N ALA A 50 -7.83 -1.58 13.74
CA ALA A 50 -7.14 -1.55 12.46
C ALA A 50 -8.14 -1.24 11.33
N LYS A 51 -7.75 -0.32 10.44
CA LYS A 51 -8.54 0.05 9.27
C LYS A 51 -7.96 -0.61 8.04
N ALA A 52 -8.62 -1.67 7.57
CA ALA A 52 -8.15 -2.46 6.45
C ALA A 52 -7.88 -1.63 5.19
N ARG A 53 -8.74 -0.66 4.93
CA ARG A 53 -8.59 0.24 3.78
C ARG A 53 -7.32 1.10 3.83
N ILE A 54 -6.81 1.47 5.00
CA ILE A 54 -5.56 2.24 5.11
C ILE A 54 -4.38 1.38 4.62
N VAL A 55 -4.27 0.14 5.14
CA VAL A 55 -3.20 -0.78 4.75
C VAL A 55 -3.34 -1.14 3.27
N SER A 56 -4.54 -1.49 2.82
CA SER A 56 -4.78 -1.84 1.41
C SER A 56 -4.52 -0.69 0.43
N SER A 57 -4.76 0.57 0.80
CA SER A 57 -4.41 1.73 -0.03
C SER A 57 -2.90 1.93 -0.08
N ALA A 58 -2.19 1.82 1.04
CA ALA A 58 -0.74 2.01 1.08
C ALA A 58 0.01 0.95 0.25
N THR A 59 -0.54 -0.26 0.13
CA THR A 59 0.08 -1.40 -0.55
C THR A 59 -0.61 -1.76 -1.87
N SER A 60 -1.47 -0.88 -2.41
CA SER A 60 -2.41 -1.23 -3.49
C SER A 60 -1.73 -1.71 -4.77
N ASN A 61 -0.60 -1.08 -5.12
CA ASN A 61 0.17 -1.36 -6.34
C ASN A 61 1.50 -2.05 -6.06
N PHE A 62 1.66 -2.64 -4.88
CA PHE A 62 2.87 -3.39 -4.58
C PHE A 62 2.95 -4.61 -5.50
N ASN A 63 4.08 -4.76 -6.19
CA ASN A 63 4.30 -5.76 -7.23
C ASN A 63 5.77 -6.19 -7.34
N THR A 64 6.62 -5.87 -6.36
CA THR A 64 8.03 -6.29 -6.31
C THR A 64 8.33 -7.16 -5.09
N GLU A 65 9.43 -7.91 -5.15
CA GLU A 65 9.88 -8.76 -4.04
C GLU A 65 10.28 -7.94 -2.81
N GLN A 66 10.93 -6.79 -3.00
CA GLN A 66 11.25 -5.87 -1.91
C GLN A 66 9.98 -5.44 -1.16
N GLN A 67 8.95 -5.04 -1.89
CA GLN A 67 7.67 -4.62 -1.29
C GLN A 67 6.97 -5.77 -0.56
N LEU A 68 7.04 -6.98 -1.08
CA LEU A 68 6.54 -8.18 -0.40
C LEU A 68 7.25 -8.39 0.94
N ASN A 69 8.58 -8.30 0.95
CA ASN A 69 9.40 -8.43 2.15
C ASN A 69 9.08 -7.34 3.18
N GLU A 70 8.87 -6.09 2.73
CA GLU A 70 8.47 -4.99 3.62
C GLU A 70 7.10 -5.24 4.29
N VAL A 71 6.13 -5.82 3.57
CA VAL A 71 4.81 -6.17 4.15
C VAL A 71 4.94 -7.32 5.15
N MET A 72 5.76 -8.33 4.86
CA MET A 72 6.00 -9.45 5.77
C MET A 72 6.70 -8.99 7.05
N ALA A 73 7.75 -8.17 6.94
CA ALA A 73 8.42 -7.57 8.09
C ALA A 73 7.45 -6.73 8.93
N PHE A 74 6.60 -5.93 8.28
CA PHE A 74 5.56 -5.16 8.98
C PHE A 74 4.58 -6.06 9.76
N LYS A 75 4.24 -7.24 9.24
CA LYS A 75 3.40 -8.24 9.95
C LYS A 75 4.08 -8.70 11.23
N GLU A 76 5.36 -9.05 11.15
CA GLU A 76 6.14 -9.57 12.27
C GLU A 76 6.34 -8.50 13.35
N GLU A 77 6.74 -7.29 12.96
CA GLU A 77 7.02 -6.17 13.88
C GLU A 77 5.80 -5.67 14.66
N ARG A 78 4.57 -5.93 14.17
CA ARG A 78 3.33 -5.40 14.74
C ARG A 78 2.34 -6.49 15.15
N GLY A 79 2.78 -7.75 15.16
CA GLY A 79 1.94 -8.95 15.29
C GLY A 79 0.89 -8.92 16.41
N GLU A 80 1.23 -8.44 17.60
CA GLU A 80 0.28 -8.34 18.73
C GLU A 80 -0.86 -7.34 18.46
N GLN A 81 -0.53 -6.16 17.93
CA GLN A 81 -1.49 -5.11 17.56
C GLN A 81 -2.27 -5.46 16.30
N LEU A 82 -1.68 -6.30 15.44
CA LEU A 82 -2.28 -6.85 14.24
C LEU A 82 -3.04 -8.15 14.49
N SER A 83 -3.17 -8.67 15.71
CA SER A 83 -3.92 -9.92 15.95
C SER A 83 -5.34 -9.89 15.35
N ALA A 84 -6.07 -8.77 15.48
CA ALA A 84 -7.36 -8.53 14.83
C ALA A 84 -7.25 -8.23 13.31
N ALA A 85 -6.06 -7.87 12.84
CA ALA A 85 -5.76 -7.44 11.47
C ALA A 85 -4.88 -8.43 10.69
N SER A 86 -4.54 -9.59 11.25
CA SER A 86 -3.59 -10.55 10.65
C SER A 86 -4.11 -11.07 9.31
N ARG A 87 -5.43 -11.37 9.26
CA ARG A 87 -6.14 -11.75 8.03
C ARG A 87 -6.12 -10.66 6.94
N MET A 88 -5.99 -9.39 7.33
CA MET A 88 -5.85 -8.29 6.38
C MET A 88 -4.44 -8.26 5.81
N VAL A 89 -3.41 -8.43 6.64
CA VAL A 89 -2.02 -8.46 6.16
C VAL A 89 -1.76 -9.68 5.28
N GLU A 90 -2.32 -10.84 5.60
CA GLU A 90 -2.29 -12.02 4.73
C GLU A 90 -2.91 -11.75 3.36
N ARG A 91 -4.07 -11.08 3.33
CA ARG A 91 -4.68 -10.66 2.05
C ARG A 91 -3.78 -9.71 1.26
N VAL A 92 -3.06 -8.81 1.93
CA VAL A 92 -2.10 -7.93 1.27
C VAL A 92 -0.95 -8.74 0.69
N VAL A 93 -0.35 -9.65 1.46
CA VAL A 93 0.73 -10.55 0.99
C VAL A 93 0.30 -11.32 -0.26
N GLU A 94 -0.87 -11.94 -0.24
CA GLU A 94 -1.39 -12.67 -1.41
C GLU A 94 -1.66 -11.75 -2.61
N LYS A 95 -2.16 -10.53 -2.37
CA LYS A 95 -2.34 -9.54 -3.43
C LYS A 95 -1.00 -9.14 -4.06
N VAL A 96 0.05 -8.91 -3.28
CA VAL A 96 1.38 -8.55 -3.81
C VAL A 96 1.94 -9.70 -4.66
N LYS A 97 1.83 -10.95 -4.20
CA LYS A 97 2.23 -12.12 -4.99
C LYS A 97 1.48 -12.21 -6.31
N ASN A 98 0.16 -11.99 -6.28
CA ASN A 98 -0.67 -11.98 -7.50
C ASN A 98 -0.25 -10.87 -8.46
N ASN A 99 0.02 -9.66 -7.95
CA ASN A 99 0.51 -8.55 -8.75
C ASN A 99 1.89 -8.86 -9.38
N MET A 100 2.82 -9.46 -8.62
CA MET A 100 4.12 -9.90 -9.12
C MET A 100 3.97 -10.93 -10.25
N ALA A 101 3.12 -11.93 -10.07
CA ALA A 101 2.84 -12.95 -11.08
C ALA A 101 2.22 -12.33 -12.34
N TRP A 102 1.28 -11.39 -12.16
CA TRP A 102 0.69 -10.67 -13.27
C TRP A 102 1.72 -9.85 -14.04
N MET A 103 2.60 -9.11 -13.34
CA MET A 103 3.69 -8.35 -13.97
C MET A 103 4.62 -9.27 -14.74
N LYS A 104 5.05 -10.39 -14.14
CA LYS A 104 5.92 -11.37 -14.81
C LYS A 104 5.33 -11.90 -16.12
N ASN A 105 4.03 -12.18 -16.13
CA ASN A 105 3.38 -12.83 -17.27
C ASN A 105 2.89 -11.85 -18.35
N ASN A 106 2.57 -10.61 -17.98
CA ASN A 106 1.84 -9.70 -18.88
C ASN A 106 2.61 -8.42 -19.22
N HIS A 107 3.59 -8.02 -18.41
CA HIS A 107 4.25 -6.72 -18.57
C HIS A 107 4.89 -6.55 -19.94
N ASN A 108 5.72 -7.51 -20.36
CA ASN A 108 6.43 -7.42 -21.64
C ASN A 108 5.48 -7.53 -22.84
N VAL A 109 4.47 -8.40 -22.75
CA VAL A 109 3.45 -8.56 -23.80
C VAL A 109 2.70 -7.26 -24.04
N ILE A 110 2.28 -6.57 -22.97
CA ILE A 110 1.58 -5.29 -23.07
C ILE A 110 2.53 -4.18 -23.55
N ALA A 111 3.78 -4.18 -23.08
CA ALA A 111 4.77 -3.19 -23.50
C ALA A 111 5.09 -3.32 -25.00
N GLU A 112 5.26 -4.53 -25.51
CA GLU A 112 5.48 -4.78 -26.94
C GLU A 112 4.25 -4.40 -27.78
N TRP A 113 3.04 -4.76 -27.32
CA TRP A 113 1.81 -4.37 -28.01
C TRP A 113 1.67 -2.84 -28.12
N LEU A 114 1.86 -2.12 -27.02
CA LEU A 114 1.80 -0.65 -27.00
C LEU A 114 2.87 -0.01 -27.91
N GLN A 115 4.08 -0.58 -27.98
CA GLN A 115 5.12 -0.10 -28.90
C GLN A 115 4.72 -0.31 -30.37
N ASN A 116 4.12 -1.46 -30.70
CA ASN A 116 3.63 -1.76 -32.04
C ASN A 116 2.50 -0.81 -32.49
N GLU A 117 1.66 -0.35 -31.55
CA GLU A 117 0.62 0.66 -31.78
C GLU A 117 1.17 2.11 -31.84
N GLY A 118 2.49 2.29 -31.76
CA GLY A 118 3.15 3.59 -31.91
C GLY A 118 3.29 4.40 -30.62
N TYR A 119 3.04 3.81 -29.44
CA TYR A 119 3.27 4.50 -28.16
C TYR A 119 4.74 4.38 -27.74
N ALA A 120 5.38 5.51 -27.47
CA ALA A 120 6.72 5.54 -26.90
C ALA A 120 6.67 5.13 -25.41
N ILE A 121 7.12 3.91 -25.09
CA ILE A 121 7.17 3.43 -23.71
C ILE A 121 8.57 3.64 -23.14
N LYS A 122 8.68 4.50 -22.13
CA LYS A 122 9.81 4.43 -21.19
C LYS A 122 9.55 3.28 -20.24
N VAL A 123 9.98 2.08 -20.60
CA VAL A 123 9.90 0.93 -19.72
C VAL A 123 10.75 1.24 -18.50
N LYS A 124 10.11 1.55 -17.36
CA LYS A 124 10.81 1.53 -16.08
C LYS A 124 11.04 0.06 -15.77
N ASN A 125 12.30 -0.35 -15.72
CA ASN A 125 12.66 -1.67 -15.22
C ASN A 125 12.10 -1.77 -13.79
N VAL A 126 11.20 -2.73 -13.61
CA VAL A 126 10.54 -3.05 -12.33
C VAL A 126 11.45 -3.95 -11.53
#